data_AF-A0A1T4YMK6-F1
#
_entry.id   AF-A0A1T4YMK6-F1
#
_cell.length_a   1.000
_cell.length_b   1.000
_cell.length_c   1.000
_cell.angle_alpha   90.00
_cell.angle_beta   90.00
_cell.angle_gamma   90.00
#
_symmetry.space_group_name_H-M   'P 1'
#
loop_
_entity.id
_entity.type
_entity.pdbx_description
1 polymer ?
#
loop_
_entity_poly.entity_id
_entity_poly.type
_entity_poly.pdbx_seq_one_letter_code
_entity_poly.pdbx_strand_id
1 'polypeptide(L)' 'MKKHCCEDMEYHANFKCDVHSDPFECPDKIIIFYAKDIEYGLVIHDGGSSSVRIEFCPWCSSKL' A
#
# COMPACT_ATOMS: atom_id res chain seq x y z
N MET A 1 -3.57 1.63 -19.34
CA MET A 1 -4.05 2.64 -18.36
C MET A 1 -3.21 2.47 -17.11
N LYS A 2 -2.65 3.56 -16.57
CA LYS A 2 -1.93 3.50 -15.28
C LYS A 2 -2.99 3.20 -14.20
N LYS A 3 -2.85 2.05 -13.51
CA LYS A 3 -3.84 1.61 -12.51
C LYS A 3 -3.79 2.47 -11.24
N HIS A 4 -2.63 3.09 -11.00
CA HIS A 4 -2.33 3.94 -9.86
C HIS A 4 -1.95 5.35 -10.32
N CYS A 5 -2.09 6.33 -9.43
CA CYS A 5 -1.93 7.75 -9.74
C CYS A 5 -0.50 8.19 -10.07
N CYS A 6 0.53 7.51 -9.55
CA CYS A 6 1.94 7.77 -9.83
C CYS A 6 2.77 6.48 -9.75
N GLU A 7 4.06 6.57 -10.10
CA GLU A 7 4.99 5.44 -10.14
C GLU A 7 5.33 4.93 -8.74
N ASP A 8 5.49 5.83 -7.76
CA ASP A 8 5.74 5.44 -6.38
C ASP A 8 4.55 4.66 -5.79
N MET A 9 3.33 5.13 -6.02
CA MET A 9 2.13 4.42 -5.58
C MET A 9 2.00 3.06 -6.28
N GLU A 10 2.29 2.99 -7.59
CA GLU A 10 2.30 1.74 -8.34
C GLU A 10 3.33 0.74 -7.79
N TYR A 11 4.54 1.22 -7.49
CA TYR A 11 5.59 0.41 -6.88
C TYR A 11 5.15 -0.13 -5.52
N HIS A 12 4.73 0.73 -4.58
CA HIS A 12 4.41 0.31 -3.22
C HIS A 12 3.13 -0.55 -3.13
N ALA A 13 2.11 -0.25 -3.93
CA ALA A 13 0.89 -1.06 -3.99
C ALA A 13 1.19 -2.50 -4.47
N ASN A 14 2.10 -2.64 -5.44
CA ASN A 14 2.45 -3.93 -6.04
C ASN A 14 3.69 -4.59 -5.42
N PHE A 15 4.40 -3.91 -4.51
CA PHE A 15 5.59 -4.45 -3.84
C PHE A 15 5.28 -5.79 -3.18
N LYS A 16 6.16 -6.77 -3.42
CA LYS A 16 6.14 -8.10 -2.81
C LYS A 16 7.51 -8.34 -2.19
N CYS A 17 7.50 -8.84 -0.96
CA CYS A 17 8.73 -9.23 -0.27
C CYS A 17 9.02 -10.70 -0.58
N ASP A 18 10.26 -11.02 -0.94
CA ASP A 18 10.69 -12.40 -1.16
C ASP A 18 11.02 -13.13 0.15
N VAL A 19 11.13 -12.38 1.27
CA VAL A 19 11.49 -12.92 2.60
C VAL A 19 10.24 -13.21 3.44
N HIS A 20 9.25 -12.31 3.41
CA HIS A 20 8.05 -12.42 4.25
C HIS A 20 6.85 -12.84 3.40
N SER A 21 6.23 -13.96 3.76
CA SER A 21 5.00 -14.43 3.09
C SER A 21 3.78 -13.57 3.43
N ASP A 22 3.74 -13.05 4.66
CA ASP A 22 2.71 -12.12 5.09
C ASP A 22 3.17 -10.68 4.79
N PRO A 23 2.42 -9.90 3.99
CA PRO A 23 2.74 -8.50 3.75
C PRO A 23 2.82 -7.63 5.02
N PHE A 24 2.09 -7.96 6.09
CA PHE A 24 2.08 -7.16 7.33
C PHE A 24 3.35 -7.34 8.17
N GLU A 25 4.06 -8.46 7.99
CA GLU A 25 5.34 -8.75 8.66
C GLU A 25 6.52 -8.04 7.98
N CYS A 26 6.34 -7.52 6.75
CA CYS A 26 7.42 -6.86 6.02
C CYS A 26 7.49 -5.36 6.36
N PRO A 27 8.61 -4.86 6.92
CA PRO A 27 8.75 -3.44 7.26
C PRO A 27 8.80 -2.52 6.02
N ASP A 28 9.10 -3.06 4.84
CA ASP A 28 9.16 -2.31 3.58
C ASP A 28 7.79 -2.28 2.86
N LYS A 29 6.80 -3.07 3.32
CA LYS A 29 5.45 -3.11 2.75
C LYS A 29 4.59 -2.02 3.38
N ILE A 30 4.74 -0.80 2.89
CA ILE A 30 4.06 0.38 3.46
C ILE A 30 2.63 0.59 2.95
N ILE A 31 2.31 0.16 1.73
CA ILE A 31 0.96 0.29 1.15
C ILE A 31 0.36 -1.09 0.90
N ILE A 32 -0.87 -1.27 1.37
CA ILE A 32 -1.74 -2.38 0.97
C ILE A 32 -2.85 -1.85 0.06
N PHE A 33 -3.10 -2.55 -1.05
CA PHE A 33 -4.16 -2.20 -1.99
C PHE A 33 -5.29 -3.22 -1.94
N TYR A 34 -6.47 -2.77 -1.50
CA TYR A 34 -7.67 -3.58 -1.40
C TYR A 34 -8.42 -3.55 -2.73
N ALA A 35 -8.06 -4.44 -3.64
CA ALA A 35 -8.55 -4.42 -5.03
C ALA A 35 -10.08 -4.54 -5.18
N LYS A 36 -10.77 -5.14 -4.20
CA LYS A 36 -12.24 -5.29 -4.20
C LYS A 36 -12.94 -3.94 -4.06
N ASP A 37 -12.41 -3.09 -3.19
CA ASP A 37 -12.99 -1.80 -2.82
C ASP A 37 -12.26 -0.63 -3.50
N ILE A 38 -11.16 -0.92 -4.20
CA ILE A 38 -10.26 0.05 -4.86
C ILE A 38 -9.73 1.06 -3.82
N GLU A 39 -9.40 0.57 -2.63
CA GLU A 39 -8.91 1.37 -1.53
C GLU A 39 -7.42 1.11 -1.26
N TYR A 40 -6.76 2.12 -0.71
CA TYR A 40 -5.36 2.04 -0.27
C TYR A 40 -5.31 2.20 1.25
N GLY A 41 -4.56 1.32 1.89
CA GLY A 41 -4.22 1.39 3.30
C GLY A 41 -2.73 1.65 3.49
N LEU A 42 -2.40 2.53 4.43
CA LEU A 42 -1.06 2.64 4.99
C LEU A 42 -0.94 1.59 6.10
N VAL A 43 0.02 0.68 5.99
CA VAL A 43 0.22 -0.41 6.95
C VAL A 43 0.72 0.15 8.29
N ILE A 44 0.16 -0.34 9.41
CA ILE A 44 0.64 -0.04 10.75
C ILE A 44 1.57 -1.17 11.19
N HIS A 45 2.86 -0.88 11.38
CA HIS A 45 3.85 -1.87 11.82
C HIS A 45 3.97 -1.91 13.35
N ASP A 46 2.88 -2.27 14.03
CA ASP A 46 2.80 -2.43 15.49
C ASP A 46 2.88 -3.91 15.93
N GLY A 47 3.17 -4.82 15.00
CA GLY A 47 3.16 -6.27 15.19
C GLY A 47 1.79 -6.92 14.93
N GLY A 48 0.79 -6.16 14.48
CA GLY A 48 -0.50 -6.66 14.00
C GLY A 48 -0.67 -6.55 12.48
N SER A 49 -1.90 -6.81 12.01
CA SER A 49 -2.29 -6.75 10.59
C SER A 49 -3.19 -5.54 10.27
N SER A 50 -2.95 -4.42 10.94
CA SER A 50 -3.79 -3.22 10.82
C SER A 50 -3.29 -2.29 9.71
N SER A 51 -4.22 -1.55 9.09
CA SER A 51 -3.90 -0.47 8.17
C SER A 51 -4.85 0.71 8.37
N VAL A 52 -4.41 1.91 8.00
CA VAL A 52 -5.25 3.12 7.97
C VAL A 52 -5.58 3.46 6.52
N ARG A 53 -6.87 3.61 6.20
CA ARG A 53 -7.28 4.04 4.86
C ARG A 53 -6.73 5.44 4.56
N ILE A 54 -6.18 5.63 3.36
CA ILE A 54 -5.72 6.93 2.87
C ILE A 54 -6.56 7.39 1.67
N GLU A 55 -6.82 8.69 1.59
CA GLU A 55 -7.64 9.29 0.51
C GLU A 55 -6.81 10.08 -0.50
N PHE A 56 -5.54 10.34 -0.17
CA PHE A 56 -4.61 11.07 -1.01
C PHE A 56 -3.28 10.33 -1.09
N CYS A 57 -2.68 10.33 -2.28
CA CYS A 57 -1.38 9.75 -2.52
C CYS A 57 -0.30 10.50 -1.69
N PRO A 58 0.53 9.79 -0.90
CA PRO A 58 1.62 10.42 -0.15
C PRO A 58 2.71 11.06 -1.03
N TRP A 59 2.80 10.68 -2.31
CA TRP A 59 3.87 11.10 -3.21
C TRP A 59 3.44 12.22 -4.18
N CYS A 60 2.27 12.10 -4.81
CA CYS A 60 1.82 13.05 -5.82
C CYS A 60 0.58 13.86 -5.43
N SER A 61 0.06 13.66 -4.21
CA SER A 61 -1.13 14.35 -3.68
C SER A 61 -2.42 14.16 -4.47
N SER A 62 -2.45 13.22 -5.44
CA SER A 62 -3.67 12.88 -6.16
C SER A 62 -4.68 12.23 -5.23
N LYS A 63 -5.97 12.56 -5.41
CA LYS A 63 -7.07 11.85 -4.77
C LYS A 63 -7.12 10.40 -5.27
N LEU A 64 -7.29 9.44 -4.35
CA LEU A 64 -7.30 7.99 -4.61
C LEU A 64 -8.70 7.43 -4.82
#